data_AF-A0A9D4YR79-F1
#
_entry.id   AF-A0A9D4YR79-F1
#
_cell.length_a   1.000
_cell.length_b   1.000
_cell.length_c   1.000
_cell.angle_alpha   90.00
_cell.angle_beta   90.00
_cell.angle_gamma   90.00
#
_symmetry.space_group_name_H-M   'P 1'
#
loop_
_entity.id
_entity.type
_entity.pdbx_description
1 polymer ?
#
loop_
_entity_poly.entity_id
_entity_poly.type
_entity_poly.pdbx_seq_one_letter_code
_entity_poly.pdbx_strand_id
1 'polypeptide(L)'
;MVSKIHGGVERLVRHLKKHNVPMAIATSSKPLSFELKTTKHRDLVALFHHVVMSGGNPEVKHGKPHPDVFLVAASKFDEKPPPEKVLVFEDAPKGVTAALAAGMQVIMIPDPRMDEENRRRATLCMASLLDFKPEQFGLPPFEDGPEDGPKDGPKAKDE
;
A
#
# COMPACT_ATOMS: atom_id res chain seq x y z
N MET A 1 -7.51 -2.19 19.09
CA MET A 1 -6.73 -1.04 18.57
C MET A 1 -7.15 -0.85 17.12
N VAL A 2 -7.79 0.27 16.78
CA VAL A 2 -8.26 0.52 15.40
C VAL A 2 -7.14 1.22 14.65
N SER A 3 -6.78 0.75 13.45
CA SER A 3 -5.71 1.36 12.66
C SER A 3 -6.23 2.64 11.99
N LYS A 4 -5.54 3.76 12.21
CA LYS A 4 -5.74 4.99 11.42
C LYS A 4 -5.16 4.76 10.03
N ILE A 5 -5.85 5.21 8.99
CA ILE A 5 -5.32 5.20 7.63
C ILE A 5 -4.31 6.34 7.47
N HIS A 6 -3.19 6.08 6.80
CA HIS A 6 -2.20 7.11 6.46
C HIS A 6 -2.82 8.18 5.55
N GLY A 7 -2.43 9.46 5.74
CA GLY A 7 -2.90 10.54 4.88
C GLY A 7 -2.59 10.25 3.40
N GLY A 8 -3.52 10.59 2.51
CA GLY A 8 -3.40 10.37 1.05
C GLY A 8 -3.80 8.97 0.56
N VAL A 9 -3.93 7.96 1.42
CA VAL A 9 -4.34 6.60 0.98
C VAL A 9 -5.74 6.60 0.37
N GLU A 10 -6.71 7.25 1.02
CA GLU A 10 -8.08 7.25 0.53
C GLU A 10 -8.19 7.96 -0.84
N ARG A 11 -7.57 9.15 -0.96
CA ARG A 11 -7.45 9.89 -2.21
C ARG A 11 -6.85 9.02 -3.32
N LEU A 12 -5.71 8.38 -3.05
CA LEU A 12 -5.02 7.52 -4.01
C LEU A 12 -5.89 6.35 -4.45
N VAL A 13 -6.46 5.57 -3.52
CA VAL A 13 -7.25 4.38 -3.86
C VAL A 13 -8.50 4.76 -4.67
N ARG A 14 -9.22 5.81 -4.27
CA ARG A 14 -10.40 6.27 -5.00
C ARG A 14 -10.03 6.78 -6.40
N HIS A 15 -8.92 7.50 -6.51
CA HIS A 15 -8.37 7.96 -7.80
C HIS A 15 -8.05 6.80 -8.73
N LEU A 16 -7.24 5.84 -8.27
CA LEU A 16 -6.85 4.66 -9.05
C LEU A 16 -8.08 3.83 -9.47
N LYS A 17 -9.07 3.69 -8.57
CA LYS A 17 -10.32 3.01 -8.90
C LYS A 17 -11.11 3.73 -9.99
N LYS A 18 -11.22 5.07 -9.92
CA LYS A 18 -11.90 5.90 -10.93
C LYS A 18 -11.28 5.73 -12.31
N HIS A 19 -9.95 5.60 -12.37
CA HIS A 19 -9.22 5.41 -13.62
C HIS A 19 -9.03 3.94 -14.03
N ASN A 20 -9.75 3.01 -13.39
CA ASN A 20 -9.67 1.58 -13.68
C ASN A 20 -8.25 0.99 -13.56
N VAL A 21 -7.40 1.55 -12.70
CA VAL A 21 -6.10 0.96 -12.38
C VAL A 21 -6.32 -0.21 -11.44
N PRO A 22 -5.91 -1.45 -11.81
CA PRO A 22 -6.08 -2.61 -10.94
C PRO A 22 -5.25 -2.49 -9.66
N MET A 23 -5.85 -2.81 -8.51
CA MET A 23 -5.20 -2.74 -7.20
C MET A 23 -5.53 -3.95 -6.35
N ALA A 24 -4.56 -4.40 -5.54
CA ALA A 24 -4.71 -5.47 -4.58
C ALA A 24 -4.01 -5.11 -3.26
N ILE A 25 -4.44 -5.75 -2.17
CA ILE A 25 -3.77 -5.64 -0.87
C ILE A 25 -2.92 -6.89 -0.65
N ALA A 26 -1.63 -6.73 -0.37
CA ALA A 26 -0.71 -7.80 -0.01
C ALA A 26 -0.18 -7.61 1.43
N THR A 27 -0.68 -8.39 2.39
CA THR A 27 -0.42 -8.19 3.83
C THR A 27 0.21 -9.40 4.50
N SER A 28 1.03 -9.16 5.53
CA SER A 28 1.52 -10.22 6.43
C SER A 28 0.57 -10.57 7.57
N SER A 29 -0.59 -9.90 7.64
CA SER A 29 -1.61 -10.18 8.66
C SER A 29 -2.24 -11.57 8.45
N LYS A 30 -2.71 -12.18 9.54
CA LYS A 30 -3.64 -13.34 9.52
C LYS A 30 -5.09 -12.85 9.39
N PRO A 31 -6.05 -13.67 8.91
CA PRO A 31 -7.44 -13.29 8.64
C PRO A 31 -8.07 -12.43 9.73
N LEU A 32 -8.08 -12.92 10.97
CA LEU A 32 -8.65 -12.21 12.12
C LEU A 32 -8.00 -10.83 12.36
N SER A 33 -6.66 -10.74 12.25
CA SER A 33 -5.96 -9.47 12.44
C SER A 33 -6.26 -8.46 11.34
N PHE A 34 -6.42 -8.91 10.10
CA PHE A 34 -6.80 -8.03 8.99
C PHE A 34 -8.22 -7.53 9.14
N GLU A 35 -9.16 -8.41 9.48
CA GLU A 35 -10.57 -8.04 9.69
C GLU A 35 -10.69 -6.97 10.79
N LEU A 36 -10.03 -7.17 11.94
CA LEU A 36 -10.05 -6.19 13.02
C LEU A 36 -9.44 -4.85 12.63
N LYS A 37 -8.35 -4.84 11.83
CA LYS A 37 -7.71 -3.61 11.35
C LYS A 37 -8.54 -2.85 10.32
N THR A 38 -9.35 -3.57 9.54
CA THR A 38 -10.10 -3.03 8.39
C THR A 38 -11.58 -2.80 8.67
N THR A 39 -12.07 -3.15 9.87
CA THR A 39 -13.50 -3.06 10.21
C THR A 39 -14.12 -1.67 9.95
N LYS A 40 -13.37 -0.58 10.15
CA LYS A 40 -13.85 0.79 9.90
C LYS A 40 -13.67 1.30 8.47
N HIS A 41 -13.02 0.51 7.60
CA HIS A 41 -12.55 0.93 6.28
C HIS A 41 -12.99 -0.06 5.19
N ARG A 42 -14.11 -0.76 5.42
CA ARG A 42 -14.60 -1.83 4.54
C ARG A 42 -14.96 -1.32 3.15
N ASP A 43 -15.48 -0.09 3.07
CA ASP A 43 -15.80 0.59 1.81
C ASP A 43 -14.54 0.81 0.96
N LEU A 44 -13.43 1.22 1.59
CA LEU A 44 -12.15 1.41 0.92
C LEU A 44 -11.53 0.08 0.49
N VAL A 45 -11.55 -0.93 1.37
CA VAL A 45 -11.05 -2.28 1.06
C VAL A 45 -11.83 -2.91 -0.10
N ALA A 46 -13.14 -2.64 -0.21
CA ALA A 46 -13.97 -3.13 -1.30
C ALA A 46 -13.60 -2.55 -2.69
N LEU A 47 -12.77 -1.50 -2.76
CA LEU A 47 -12.29 -0.95 -4.03
C LEU A 47 -11.14 -1.75 -4.64
N PHE A 48 -10.46 -2.57 -3.82
CA PHE A 48 -9.40 -3.46 -4.28
C PHE A 48 -10.00 -4.71 -4.94
N HIS A 49 -9.36 -5.20 -5.99
CA HIS A 49 -9.78 -6.41 -6.69
C HIS A 49 -9.77 -7.63 -5.76
N HIS A 50 -8.72 -7.77 -4.96
CA HIS A 50 -8.57 -8.90 -4.05
C HIS A 50 -7.56 -8.57 -2.93
N VAL A 51 -7.54 -9.43 -1.91
CA VAL A 51 -6.60 -9.36 -0.79
C VAL A 51 -5.82 -10.67 -0.72
N VAL A 52 -4.50 -10.57 -0.64
CA VAL A 52 -3.59 -11.69 -0.38
C VAL A 52 -2.98 -11.51 1.01
N MET A 53 -3.19 -12.53 1.85
CA MET A 53 -2.70 -12.54 3.23
C MET A 53 -1.65 -13.64 3.37
N SER A 54 -0.39 -13.30 3.68
CA SER A 54 0.63 -14.34 3.84
C SER A 54 0.35 -15.26 5.03
N GLY A 55 -0.26 -14.70 6.09
CA GLY A 55 -0.64 -15.48 7.28
C GLY A 55 -1.81 -16.40 6.99
N GLY A 56 -1.55 -17.68 6.70
CA GLY A 56 -2.59 -18.69 6.49
C GLY A 56 -2.98 -18.91 5.02
N ASN A 57 -2.24 -18.34 4.06
CA ASN A 57 -2.43 -18.64 2.64
C ASN A 57 -1.40 -19.69 2.17
N PRO A 58 -1.83 -20.89 1.74
CA PRO A 58 -0.92 -21.94 1.27
C PRO A 58 -0.17 -21.59 -0.03
N GLU A 59 -0.65 -20.61 -0.81
CA GLU A 59 0.04 -20.11 -2.00
C GLU A 59 1.28 -19.27 -1.63
N VAL A 60 1.35 -18.74 -0.40
CA VAL A 60 2.45 -17.92 0.10
C VAL A 60 3.34 -18.78 1.00
N LYS A 61 4.34 -19.45 0.41
CA LYS A 61 5.21 -20.39 1.12
C LYS A 61 6.14 -19.67 2.10
N HIS A 62 6.63 -18.50 1.73
CA HIS A 62 7.53 -17.70 2.54
C HIS A 62 7.00 -16.28 2.72
N GLY A 63 6.95 -15.81 3.97
CA GLY A 63 6.60 -14.42 4.26
C GLY A 63 7.70 -13.43 3.83
N LYS A 64 7.38 -12.14 3.83
CA LYS A 64 8.35 -11.05 3.63
C LYS A 64 9.57 -11.28 4.55
N PRO A 65 10.81 -11.25 4.04
CA PRO A 65 11.27 -10.57 2.83
C PRO A 65 11.23 -11.39 1.53
N HIS A 66 10.64 -12.57 1.52
CA HIS A 66 10.44 -13.32 0.28
C HIS A 66 9.34 -12.69 -0.60
N PRO A 67 9.44 -12.82 -1.94
CA PRO A 67 8.55 -12.12 -2.88
C PRO A 67 7.15 -12.73 -2.99
N ASP A 68 6.95 -13.93 -2.44
CA ASP A 68 5.79 -14.80 -2.65
C ASP A 68 4.44 -14.05 -2.57
N VAL A 69 4.23 -13.23 -1.53
CA VAL A 69 2.95 -12.52 -1.34
C VAL A 69 2.65 -11.51 -2.44
N PHE A 70 3.66 -10.86 -3.00
CA PHE A 70 3.50 -9.90 -4.09
C PHE A 70 3.32 -10.61 -5.44
N LEU A 71 4.08 -11.68 -5.67
CA LEU A 71 3.93 -12.52 -6.87
C LEU A 71 2.53 -13.17 -6.92
N VAL A 72 2.04 -13.68 -5.79
CA VAL A 72 0.69 -14.25 -5.68
C VAL A 72 -0.38 -13.17 -5.89
N ALA A 73 -0.19 -11.95 -5.38
CA ALA A 73 -1.11 -10.84 -5.64
C ALA A 73 -1.15 -10.48 -7.13
N ALA A 74 0.01 -10.35 -7.78
CA ALA A 74 0.08 -10.07 -9.21
C ALA A 74 -0.58 -11.18 -10.06
N SER A 75 -0.39 -12.45 -9.70
CA SER A 75 -0.93 -13.59 -10.47
C SER A 75 -2.45 -13.74 -10.41
N LYS A 76 -3.12 -13.06 -9.46
CA LYS A 76 -4.57 -13.11 -9.26
C LYS A 76 -5.34 -12.08 -10.08
N PHE A 77 -4.66 -11.14 -10.73
CA PHE A 77 -5.29 -10.31 -11.75
C PHE A 77 -5.45 -11.08 -13.05
N ASP A 78 -6.50 -10.77 -13.81
CA ASP A 78 -6.78 -11.42 -15.10
C ASP A 78 -5.63 -11.24 -16.10
N GLU A 79 -5.08 -10.02 -16.19
CA GLU A 79 -3.98 -9.68 -17.11
C GLU A 79 -2.61 -10.20 -16.67
N LYS A 80 -2.45 -10.59 -15.38
CA LYS A 80 -1.19 -11.06 -14.78
C LYS A 80 0.00 -10.17 -15.17
N PRO A 81 0.01 -8.90 -14.73
CA PRO A 81 1.00 -7.92 -15.19
C PRO A 81 2.42 -8.42 -14.90
N PRO A 82 3.39 -8.17 -15.81
CA PRO A 82 4.78 -8.49 -15.54
C PRO A 82 5.29 -7.65 -14.35
N PRO A 83 6.22 -8.16 -13.52
CA PRO A 83 6.59 -7.50 -12.28
C PRO A 83 7.05 -6.04 -12.43
N GLU A 84 7.76 -5.71 -13.51
CA GLU A 84 8.23 -4.35 -13.80
C GLU A 84 7.09 -3.34 -14.09
N LYS A 85 5.85 -3.81 -14.26
CA LYS A 85 4.63 -3.00 -14.39
C LYS A 85 3.82 -2.91 -13.10
N VAL A 86 4.34 -3.45 -11.99
CA VAL A 86 3.68 -3.41 -10.68
C VAL A 86 4.39 -2.40 -9.78
N LEU A 87 3.60 -1.49 -9.19
CA LEU A 87 4.05 -0.53 -8.20
C LEU A 87 3.54 -0.94 -6.81
N VAL A 88 4.46 -1.20 -5.89
CA VAL A 88 4.16 -1.55 -4.50
C VAL A 88 4.26 -0.32 -3.60
N PHE A 89 3.31 -0.17 -2.67
CA PHE A 89 3.40 0.79 -1.57
C PHE A 89 3.67 0.04 -0.27
N GLU A 90 4.71 0.41 0.47
CA GLU A 90 5.19 -0.31 1.65
C GLU A 90 5.70 0.62 2.75
N ASP A 91 5.62 0.19 4.01
CA ASP A 91 6.10 0.93 5.19
C ASP A 91 7.27 0.22 5.89
N ALA A 92 7.50 -1.06 5.60
CA ALA A 92 8.49 -1.88 6.29
C ALA A 92 9.66 -2.32 5.39
N PRO A 93 10.92 -2.36 5.90
CA PRO A 93 12.10 -2.78 5.13
C PRO A 93 12.00 -4.21 4.56
N LYS A 94 11.34 -5.12 5.30
CA LYS A 94 11.08 -6.48 4.82
C LYS A 94 10.15 -6.49 3.61
N GLY A 95 9.16 -5.60 3.57
CA GLY A 95 8.25 -5.45 2.44
C GLY A 95 8.94 -4.85 1.23
N VAL A 96 9.75 -3.81 1.42
CA VAL A 96 10.60 -3.26 0.35
C VAL A 96 11.51 -4.34 -0.23
N THR A 97 12.16 -5.14 0.61
CA THR A 97 13.01 -6.25 0.14
C THR A 97 12.22 -7.26 -0.68
N ALA A 98 11.02 -7.63 -0.23
CA ALA A 98 10.15 -8.58 -0.93
C ALA A 98 9.66 -8.05 -2.29
N ALA A 99 9.30 -6.76 -2.37
CA ALA A 99 8.86 -6.13 -3.62
C ALA A 99 10.00 -6.09 -4.65
N LEU A 100 11.20 -5.70 -4.22
CA LEU A 100 12.39 -5.70 -5.08
C LEU A 100 12.77 -7.11 -5.52
N ALA A 101 12.71 -8.09 -4.61
CA ALA A 101 12.95 -9.50 -4.94
C ALA A 101 11.90 -10.06 -5.92
N ALA A 102 10.71 -9.48 -5.97
CA ALA A 102 9.67 -9.84 -6.94
C ALA A 102 9.92 -9.19 -8.32
N GLY A 103 10.88 -8.28 -8.46
CA GLY A 103 11.12 -7.50 -9.69
C GLY A 103 10.21 -6.29 -9.84
N MET A 104 9.56 -5.84 -8.76
CA MET A 104 8.58 -4.75 -8.78
C MET A 104 9.19 -3.42 -8.33
N GLN A 105 8.62 -2.31 -8.78
CA GLN A 105 8.93 -0.99 -8.21
C GLN A 105 8.28 -0.86 -6.83
N VAL A 106 8.91 -0.12 -5.92
CA VAL A 106 8.37 0.07 -4.57
C VAL A 106 8.57 1.49 -4.07
N ILE A 107 7.48 2.08 -3.60
CA ILE A 107 7.46 3.36 -2.87
C ILE A 107 7.37 3.04 -1.39
N MET A 108 8.35 3.53 -0.64
CA MET A 108 8.40 3.38 0.81
C MET A 108 7.86 4.62 1.52
N ILE A 109 6.93 4.40 2.44
CA ILE A 109 6.33 5.40 3.34
C ILE A 109 6.65 4.96 4.79
N PRO A 110 7.86 5.24 5.28
CA PRO A 110 8.35 4.70 6.55
C PRO A 110 7.72 5.39 7.75
N ASP A 111 7.72 4.72 8.91
CA ASP A 111 7.58 5.41 10.20
C ASP A 111 8.65 6.53 10.29
N PRO A 112 8.29 7.76 10.68
CA PRO A 112 9.24 8.87 10.77
C PRO A 112 10.46 8.59 11.67
N ARG A 113 10.35 7.64 12.60
CA ARG A 113 11.41 7.24 13.55
C ARG A 113 12.33 6.16 13.01
N MET A 114 12.08 5.63 11.81
CA MET A 114 12.98 4.67 11.17
C MET A 114 14.35 5.30 10.95
N ASP A 115 15.42 4.51 11.00
CA ASP A 115 16.75 4.98 10.62
C ASP A 115 16.87 5.20 9.09
N GLU A 116 17.88 5.96 8.66
CA GLU A 116 18.10 6.19 7.23
C GLU A 116 18.51 4.94 6.47
N GLU A 117 19.27 4.04 7.12
CA GLU A 117 19.79 2.84 6.47
C GLU A 117 18.65 1.96 5.95
N ASN A 118 17.61 1.79 6.76
CA ASN A 118 16.42 1.02 6.42
C ASN A 118 15.54 1.67 5.34
N ARG A 119 15.76 2.95 4.98
CA ARG A 119 15.01 3.69 3.94
C ARG A 119 15.61 3.58 2.54
N ARG A 120 16.91 3.27 2.42
CA ARG A 120 17.69 3.52 1.19
C ARG A 120 17.39 2.60 0.00
N ARG A 121 16.70 1.48 0.20
CA ARG A 121 16.56 0.44 -0.83
C ARG A 121 15.38 0.63 -1.78
N ALA A 122 14.38 1.43 -1.41
CA ALA A 122 13.16 1.59 -2.20
C ALA A 122 13.41 2.34 -3.52
N THR A 123 12.55 2.13 -4.52
CA THR A 123 12.58 2.90 -5.78
C THR A 123 12.39 4.38 -5.52
N LEU A 124 11.49 4.71 -4.58
CA LEU A 124 11.28 6.05 -4.05
C LEU A 124 10.95 5.93 -2.57
N CYS A 125 11.49 6.83 -1.74
CA CYS A 125 11.12 6.96 -0.34
C CYS A 125 10.52 8.35 -0.11
N MET A 126 9.35 8.41 0.53
CA MET A 126 8.63 9.65 0.79
C MET A 126 8.01 9.66 2.18
N ALA A 127 7.86 10.85 2.75
CA ALA A 127 7.30 11.01 4.09
C ALA A 127 5.78 10.82 4.14
N SER A 128 5.07 11.08 3.02
CA SER A 128 3.62 11.06 2.95
C SER A 128 3.13 10.70 1.55
N LEU A 129 2.01 9.97 1.48
CA LEU A 129 1.31 9.75 0.19
C LEU A 129 0.60 11.00 -0.33
N LEU A 130 0.47 12.05 0.49
CA LEU A 130 -0.03 13.34 0.02
C LEU A 130 0.90 13.96 -1.04
N ASP A 131 2.19 13.63 -0.99
CA ASP A 131 3.21 14.11 -1.92
C ASP A 131 3.36 13.21 -3.15
N PHE A 132 2.63 12.09 -3.22
CA PHE A 132 2.72 11.15 -4.32
C PHE A 132 2.22 11.78 -5.63
N LYS A 133 2.98 11.58 -6.71
CA LYS A 133 2.67 12.05 -8.06
C LYS A 133 2.49 10.85 -9.00
N PRO A 134 1.25 10.40 -9.27
CA PRO A 134 0.98 9.20 -10.05
C PRO A 134 1.68 9.17 -11.41
N GLU A 135 1.76 10.32 -12.08
CA GLU A 135 2.33 10.47 -13.42
C GLU A 135 3.83 10.13 -13.50
N GLN A 136 4.56 10.20 -12.38
CA GLN A 136 5.97 9.78 -12.32
C GLN A 136 6.14 8.26 -12.52
N PHE A 137 5.07 7.49 -12.37
CA PHE A 137 5.04 6.03 -12.52
C PHE A 137 4.12 5.59 -13.68
N GLY A 138 3.78 6.52 -14.59
CA GLY A 138 2.90 6.23 -15.72
C GLY A 138 1.42 6.00 -15.35
N LEU A 139 1.01 6.42 -14.14
CA LEU A 139 -0.38 6.40 -13.71
C LEU A 139 -1.06 7.74 -14.06
N PRO A 140 -2.41 7.77 -14.19
CA PRO A 140 -3.13 9.01 -14.44
C PRO A 140 -2.88 10.04 -13.33
N PRO A 141 -2.55 11.31 -13.67
CA PRO A 141 -2.29 12.34 -12.67
C PRO A 141 -3.55 12.62 -11.84
N PHE A 142 -3.37 13.09 -10.61
CA PHE A 142 -4.49 13.59 -9.81
C PHE A 142 -5.19 14.76 -10.53
N GLU A 143 -6.51 14.77 -10.50
CA GLU A 143 -7.34 15.83 -11.12
C GLU A 143 -7.58 17.01 -10.17
N ASP A 144 -7.46 16.77 -8.87
CA ASP A 144 -7.49 17.77 -7.82
C ASP A 144 -6.09 18.35 -7.57
N GLY A 145 -6.03 19.63 -7.22
CA GLY A 145 -4.78 20.26 -6.78
C GLY A 145 -4.15 19.52 -5.59
N PRO A 146 -2.90 19.86 -5.19
CA PRO A 146 -2.26 19.22 -4.04
C PRO A 146 -3.18 19.27 -2.81
N GLU A 147 -3.36 18.11 -2.17
CA GLU A 147 -4.18 17.99 -0.98
C GLU A 147 -3.40 18.64 0.19
N ASP A 148 -3.73 19.88 0.54
CA ASP A 148 -3.16 20.53 1.72
C ASP A 148 -3.37 19.60 2.93
N GLY A 149 -2.30 19.35 3.69
CA GLY A 149 -2.24 18.39 4.80
C GLY A 149 -3.36 18.54 5.85
N PRO A 150 -3.47 17.57 6.78
CA PRO A 150 -4.72 17.23 7.46
C PRO A 150 -5.46 18.42 8.10
N LYS A 151 -6.76 18.52 7.79
CA LYS A 151 -7.76 19.40 8.46
C LYS A 151 -8.17 18.94 9.86
N ASP A 152 -7.53 17.90 10.39
CA ASP A 152 -7.75 17.45 11.76
C ASP A 152 -6.92 18.29 12.74
N GLY A 153 -7.40 19.51 13.02
CA GLY A 153 -7.07 20.19 14.26
C GLY A 153 -7.54 19.37 15.47
N PRO A 154 -6.96 19.58 16.67
CA PRO A 154 -7.38 18.86 17.86
C PRO A 154 -8.87 19.12 18.09
N LYS A 155 -9.70 18.07 18.01
CA LYS A 155 -11.06 18.14 18.54
C LYS A 155 -10.96 18.51 20.01
N ALA A 156 -11.59 19.63 20.37
CA ALA A 156 -11.74 20.06 21.75
C ALA A 156 -12.24 18.88 22.59
N LYS A 157 -11.66 18.73 23.77
CA LYS A 157 -12.22 17.90 24.82
C LYS A 157 -13.47 18.62 25.30
N ASP A 158 -14.63 18.06 25.04
CA ASP A 158 -15.83 18.44 25.78
C ASP A 158 -15.71 17.86 27.20
N GLU A 159 -16.10 18.71 28.15
CA GLU A 159 -16.00 18.58 29.61
C GLU A 159 -16.79 17.40 30.20
#